data_AF-A0A9P8F8J3-F1
#
_entry.id   AF-A0A9P8F8J3-F1
#
_cell.length_a   1.000
_cell.length_b   1.000
_cell.length_c   1.000
_cell.angle_alpha   90.00
_cell.angle_beta   90.00
_cell.angle_gamma   90.00
#
_symmetry.space_group_name_H-M   'P 1'
#
loop_
_entity.id
_entity.type
_entity.pdbx_description
1 polymer ?
#
loop_
_entity_poly.entity_id
_entity_poly.type
_entity_poly.pdbx_seq_one_letter_code
_entity_poly.pdbx_strand_id
1 'polypeptide(L)'
;AIKARARDLPDDLKRALVIEGAEDEDGEGNSYDQFGKWVLSEGEEKGGVSKLDDVEIYLKAKELGIETKHKTVAVLAQTIFDENIVKQVEARSSMLKRMISSEKHEKSFLGGFERFVGMEKPELIPQVSAILLQFYQNDLVSEETLKAWGSKASKKYVDLATSKKVRKSAEKFIEWLETAESDEDDEEESSDEE
;
A
#
# COMPACT_ATOMS: atom_id res chain seq x y z
N ALA A 1 -1.02 19.50 -32.09
CA ALA A 1 -1.21 20.19 -30.80
C ALA A 1 -1.77 19.26 -29.70
N ILE A 2 -1.32 18.00 -29.66
CA ILE A 2 -1.71 16.99 -28.66
C ILE A 2 -0.42 16.43 -28.02
N LYS A 3 0.49 17.34 -27.66
CA LYS A 3 1.76 17.02 -26.99
C LYS A 3 2.02 17.96 -25.80
N ALA A 4 1.00 18.73 -25.42
CA ALA A 4 1.07 19.79 -24.42
C ALA A 4 0.07 19.62 -23.26
N ARG A 5 -0.58 18.45 -23.14
CA ARG A 5 -1.49 18.14 -22.02
C ARG A 5 -1.01 17.03 -21.08
N ALA A 6 0.08 16.34 -21.40
CA ALA A 6 0.72 15.36 -20.51
C ALA A 6 1.74 16.02 -19.55
N ARG A 7 1.53 17.29 -19.18
CA ARG A 7 2.49 18.10 -18.38
C ARG A 7 1.86 18.87 -17.23
N ASP A 8 0.69 18.44 -16.77
CA ASP A 8 0.07 19.00 -15.56
C ASP A 8 -0.42 17.89 -14.63
N LEU A 9 0.51 17.01 -14.24
CA LEU A 9 0.34 16.33 -12.95
C LEU A 9 0.44 17.42 -11.88
N PRO A 10 -0.56 17.57 -11.00
CA PRO A 10 -0.56 18.57 -9.93
C PRO A 10 0.77 18.53 -9.19
N ASP A 11 1.36 19.68 -8.88
CA ASP A 11 2.66 19.73 -8.21
C ASP A 11 2.65 19.01 -6.85
N ASP A 12 1.47 18.81 -6.25
CA ASP A 12 1.26 17.97 -5.08
C ASP A 12 1.59 16.49 -5.34
N LEU A 13 1.30 15.98 -6.54
CA LEU A 13 1.65 14.61 -6.93
C LEU A 13 3.15 14.46 -7.24
N LYS A 14 3.79 15.50 -7.78
CA LYS A 14 5.25 15.51 -7.95
C LYS A 14 5.97 15.56 -6.61
N ARG A 15 5.49 16.36 -5.66
CA ARG A 15 6.00 16.41 -4.29
C ARG A 15 5.69 15.14 -3.51
N ALA A 16 4.59 14.47 -3.83
CA ALA A 16 4.25 13.18 -3.27
C ALA A 16 5.22 12.06 -3.68
N LEU A 17 5.70 12.11 -4.93
CA LEU A 17 6.64 11.12 -5.47
C LEU A 17 8.08 11.36 -4.99
N VAL A 18 8.45 12.61 -4.72
CA VAL A 18 9.75 12.94 -4.10
C VAL A 18 9.74 12.53 -2.63
N ILE A 19 10.50 11.49 -2.30
CA ILE A 19 10.73 11.01 -0.94
C ILE A 19 11.54 12.05 -0.14
N GLU A 20 10.90 13.13 0.33
CA GLU A 20 11.49 14.02 1.34
C GLU A 20 11.28 13.38 2.72
N GLY A 21 12.19 12.50 3.11
CA GLY A 21 12.18 11.89 4.45
C GLY A 21 13.04 10.63 4.62
N ALA A 22 13.71 10.17 3.57
CA ALA A 22 14.77 9.16 3.68
C ALA A 22 16.05 9.79 3.13
N GLU A 23 16.90 10.27 4.02
CA GLU A 23 18.30 10.50 3.70
C GLU A 23 18.91 9.15 3.29
N ASP A 24 18.96 8.90 1.98
CA ASP A 24 19.88 7.95 1.37
C ASP A 24 20.37 8.61 0.07
N GLU A 25 21.63 9.04 0.10
CA GLU A 25 22.45 9.40 -1.04
C GLU A 25 22.52 8.21 -2.00
N ASP A 26 21.77 8.22 -3.09
CA ASP A 26 22.11 7.56 -4.35
C ASP A 26 21.07 7.97 -5.39
N GLY A 27 21.42 7.96 -6.68
CA GLY A 27 20.53 8.34 -7.80
C GLY A 27 19.26 7.48 -7.98
N GLU A 28 18.85 6.72 -6.96
CA GLU A 28 17.71 5.80 -6.92
C GLU A 28 16.34 6.51 -6.98
N GLY A 29 16.24 7.78 -6.57
CA GLY A 29 14.99 8.54 -6.63
C GLY A 29 14.37 8.57 -8.03
N ASN A 30 15.22 8.60 -9.07
CA ASN A 30 14.78 8.56 -10.47
C ASN A 30 14.15 7.22 -10.85
N SER A 31 14.67 6.08 -10.37
CA SER A 31 14.16 4.76 -10.73
C SER A 31 12.75 4.52 -10.18
N TYR A 32 12.47 4.94 -8.94
CA TYR A 32 11.14 4.81 -8.34
C TYR A 32 10.12 5.73 -9.04
N ASP A 33 10.51 6.97 -9.34
CA ASP A 33 9.69 7.91 -10.09
C ASP A 33 9.39 7.40 -11.51
N GLN A 34 10.40 6.85 -12.19
CA GLN A 34 10.26 6.25 -13.51
C GLN A 34 9.32 5.04 -13.46
N PHE A 35 9.48 4.19 -12.45
CA PHE A 35 8.62 3.02 -12.27
C PHE A 35 7.17 3.41 -12.05
N GLY A 36 6.89 4.32 -11.12
CA GLY A 36 5.53 4.79 -10.85
C GLY A 36 4.89 5.46 -12.07
N LYS A 37 5.63 6.32 -12.78
CA LYS A 37 5.14 6.95 -14.01
C LYS A 37 4.86 5.93 -15.12
N TRP A 38 5.70 4.91 -15.25
CA TRP A 38 5.49 3.85 -16.23
C TRP A 38 4.24 3.04 -15.91
N VAL A 39 4.04 2.63 -14.65
CA VAL A 39 2.83 1.89 -14.22
C VAL A 39 1.56 2.69 -14.54
N LEU A 40 1.55 3.98 -14.21
CA LEU A 40 0.40 4.85 -14.49
C LEU A 40 0.16 5.01 -16.00
N SER A 41 1.22 5.28 -16.78
CA SER A 41 1.10 5.52 -18.23
C SER A 41 0.64 4.26 -18.97
N GLU A 42 1.26 3.10 -18.71
CA GLU A 42 0.85 1.84 -19.31
C GLU A 42 -0.54 1.41 -18.85
N GLY A 43 -0.88 1.68 -17.59
CA GLY A 43 -2.23 1.49 -17.08
C GLY A 43 -3.26 2.29 -17.89
N GLU A 44 -3.00 3.56 -18.16
CA GLU A 44 -3.86 4.40 -19.01
C GLU A 44 -3.95 3.87 -20.45
N GLU A 45 -2.82 3.50 -21.07
CA GLU A 45 -2.78 2.96 -22.43
C GLU A 45 -3.57 1.65 -22.59
N LYS A 46 -3.58 0.80 -21.55
CA LYS A 46 -4.36 -0.45 -21.51
C LYS A 46 -5.80 -0.28 -21.04
N GLY A 47 -6.24 0.96 -20.77
CA GLY A 47 -7.62 1.27 -20.39
C GLY A 47 -7.93 1.10 -18.90
N GLY A 48 -6.92 1.18 -18.04
CA GLY A 48 -7.01 1.19 -16.59
C GLY A 48 -5.92 0.33 -15.94
N VAL A 49 -5.50 0.71 -14.73
CA VAL A 49 -4.45 -0.02 -13.98
C VAL A 49 -4.77 -1.49 -13.80
N SER A 50 -6.05 -1.88 -13.69
CA SER A 50 -6.50 -3.28 -13.62
C SER A 50 -6.21 -4.13 -14.87
N LYS A 51 -5.95 -3.51 -16.02
CA LYS A 51 -5.66 -4.21 -17.28
C LYS A 51 -4.16 -4.43 -17.51
N LEU A 52 -3.31 -3.79 -16.72
CA LEU A 52 -1.88 -3.99 -16.75
C LEU A 52 -1.53 -5.36 -16.13
N ASP A 53 -0.66 -6.12 -16.77
CA ASP A 53 -0.31 -7.47 -16.33
C ASP A 53 0.71 -7.45 -15.18
N ASP A 54 0.52 -8.32 -14.19
CA ASP A 54 1.41 -8.45 -13.04
C ASP A 54 2.84 -8.84 -13.42
N VAL A 55 3.01 -9.66 -14.46
CA VAL A 55 4.32 -10.08 -14.95
C VAL A 55 5.04 -8.89 -15.57
N GLU A 56 4.36 -8.04 -16.33
CA GLU A 56 4.96 -6.83 -16.90
C GLU A 56 5.41 -5.85 -15.82
N ILE A 57 4.59 -5.64 -14.78
CA ILE A 57 4.96 -4.79 -13.63
C ILE A 57 6.22 -5.33 -12.95
N TYR A 58 6.26 -6.63 -12.66
CA TYR A 58 7.42 -7.26 -12.02
C TYR A 58 8.67 -7.20 -12.90
N LEU A 59 8.55 -7.47 -14.21
CA LEU A 59 9.65 -7.39 -15.16
C LEU A 59 10.19 -5.96 -15.26
N LYS A 60 9.33 -4.95 -15.23
CA LYS A 60 9.79 -3.56 -15.24
C LYS A 60 10.53 -3.18 -13.95
N ALA A 61 10.04 -3.62 -12.79
CA ALA A 61 10.76 -3.43 -11.53
C ALA A 61 12.16 -4.08 -11.56
N LYS A 62 12.26 -5.27 -12.18
CA LYS A 62 13.51 -6.00 -12.36
C LYS A 62 14.46 -5.34 -13.36
N GLU A 63 13.94 -4.78 -14.45
CA GLU A 63 14.72 -4.00 -15.42
C GLU A 63 15.39 -2.79 -14.76
N LEU A 64 14.68 -2.15 -13.83
CA LEU A 64 15.16 -1.00 -13.07
C LEU A 64 16.01 -1.40 -11.85
N GLY A 65 16.14 -2.69 -11.53
CA GLY A 65 16.93 -3.21 -10.42
C GLY A 65 16.37 -2.90 -9.03
N ILE A 66 15.05 -2.66 -8.93
CA ILE A 66 14.38 -2.24 -7.68
C ILE A 66 13.39 -3.29 -7.16
N GLU A 67 13.27 -4.46 -7.78
CA GLU A 67 12.24 -5.46 -7.48
C GLU A 67 12.31 -6.03 -6.05
N THR A 68 13.47 -5.96 -5.39
CA THR A 68 13.72 -6.44 -4.02
C THR A 68 13.71 -5.31 -2.97
N LYS A 69 13.39 -4.07 -3.38
CA LYS A 69 13.48 -2.90 -2.51
C LYS A 69 12.11 -2.57 -1.91
N HIS A 70 12.06 -2.41 -0.60
CA HIS A 70 10.86 -1.96 0.14
C HIS A 70 10.21 -0.67 -0.41
N LYS A 71 10.98 0.28 -0.95
CA LYS A 71 10.43 1.50 -1.58
C LYS A 71 9.58 1.18 -2.82
N THR A 72 9.86 0.08 -3.53
CA THR A 72 9.10 -0.34 -4.73
C THR A 72 7.66 -0.70 -4.40
N VAL A 73 7.41 -1.44 -3.32
CA VAL A 73 6.05 -1.78 -2.92
C VAL A 73 5.27 -0.57 -2.39
N ALA A 74 5.95 0.45 -1.87
CA ALA A 74 5.31 1.74 -1.55
C ALA A 74 4.85 2.49 -2.81
N VAL A 75 5.64 2.45 -3.89
CA VAL A 75 5.23 3.01 -5.20
C VAL A 75 4.07 2.22 -5.78
N LEU A 76 4.12 0.88 -5.72
CA LEU A 76 3.03 0.02 -6.20
C LEU A 76 1.71 0.33 -5.49
N ALA A 77 1.71 0.45 -4.16
CA ALA A 77 0.51 0.75 -3.38
C ALA A 77 -0.19 2.07 -3.79
N GLN A 78 0.54 3.02 -4.40
CA GLN A 78 -0.01 4.28 -4.93
C GLN A 78 -0.44 4.17 -6.40
N THR A 79 0.04 3.18 -7.16
CA THR A 79 -0.04 3.21 -8.64
C THR A 79 -0.79 2.05 -9.27
N ILE A 80 -0.92 0.90 -8.60
CA ILE A 80 -1.59 -0.29 -9.19
C ILE A 80 -3.08 -0.41 -8.85
N PHE A 81 -3.60 0.52 -8.05
CA PHE A 81 -4.97 0.53 -7.56
C PHE A 81 -5.71 1.81 -7.98
N ASP A 82 -7.04 1.73 -8.03
CA ASP A 82 -7.93 2.87 -8.25
C ASP A 82 -9.04 2.93 -7.17
N GLU A 83 -10.15 3.62 -7.46
CA GLU A 83 -11.27 3.75 -6.52
C GLU A 83 -11.91 2.39 -6.14
N ASN A 84 -11.63 1.34 -6.92
CA ASN A 84 -12.11 -0.01 -6.71
C ASN A 84 -11.09 -0.91 -5.98
N ILE A 85 -10.10 -0.33 -5.30
CA ILE A 85 -9.02 -1.04 -4.58
C ILE A 85 -9.51 -2.27 -3.80
N VAL A 86 -10.64 -2.18 -3.09
CA VAL A 86 -11.21 -3.30 -2.31
C VAL A 86 -11.41 -4.56 -3.16
N LYS A 87 -11.77 -4.42 -4.43
CA LYS A 87 -11.97 -5.55 -5.37
C LYS A 87 -10.71 -5.92 -6.16
N GLN A 88 -9.66 -5.10 -6.10
CA GLN A 88 -8.44 -5.26 -6.89
C GLN A 88 -7.32 -5.97 -6.13
N VAL A 89 -7.32 -5.91 -4.79
CA VAL A 89 -6.28 -6.52 -3.95
C VAL A 89 -6.08 -7.99 -4.27
N GLU A 90 -7.16 -8.79 -4.29
CA GLU A 90 -7.10 -10.24 -4.52
C GLU A 90 -6.41 -10.57 -5.85
N ALA A 91 -6.80 -9.86 -6.93
CA ALA A 91 -6.22 -10.08 -8.26
C ALA A 91 -4.72 -9.75 -8.34
N ARG A 92 -4.25 -8.80 -7.52
CA ARG A 92 -2.83 -8.39 -7.44
C ARG A 92 -2.02 -9.17 -6.41
N SER A 93 -2.69 -9.99 -5.58
CA SER A 93 -2.10 -10.58 -4.39
C SER A 93 -0.88 -11.46 -4.70
N SER A 94 -0.94 -12.25 -5.78
CA SER A 94 0.15 -13.16 -6.16
C SER A 94 1.45 -12.42 -6.49
N MET A 95 1.37 -11.31 -7.23
CA MET A 95 2.54 -10.46 -7.49
C MET A 95 3.02 -9.76 -6.22
N LEU A 96 2.10 -9.18 -5.44
CA LEU A 96 2.44 -8.45 -4.22
C LEU A 96 3.11 -9.37 -3.19
N LYS A 97 2.62 -10.59 -2.97
CA LYS A 97 3.27 -11.60 -2.11
C LYS A 97 4.71 -11.90 -2.54
N ARG A 98 4.98 -11.92 -3.86
CA ARG A 98 6.33 -12.15 -4.37
C ARG A 98 7.27 -10.97 -4.07
N MET A 99 6.75 -9.75 -3.98
CA MET A 99 7.54 -8.53 -3.79
C MET A 99 7.60 -8.08 -2.32
N ILE A 100 6.61 -8.42 -1.52
CA ILE A 100 6.55 -8.16 -0.08
C ILE A 100 7.19 -9.36 0.63
N SER A 101 8.52 -9.28 0.82
CA SER A 101 9.30 -10.41 1.36
C SER A 101 9.81 -10.19 2.79
N SER A 102 9.42 -9.09 3.44
CA SER A 102 9.79 -8.81 4.84
C SER A 102 8.89 -7.76 5.47
N GLU A 103 8.90 -7.71 6.79
CA GLU A 103 8.22 -6.68 7.59
C GLU A 103 8.53 -5.24 7.13
N LYS A 104 9.76 -4.99 6.65
CA LYS A 104 10.14 -3.68 6.08
C LYS A 104 9.37 -3.37 4.79
N HIS A 105 9.10 -4.38 3.95
CA HIS A 105 8.25 -4.23 2.77
C HIS A 105 6.81 -3.94 3.18
N GLU A 106 6.27 -4.69 4.14
CA GLU A 106 4.91 -4.50 4.65
C GLU A 106 4.69 -3.07 5.17
N LYS A 107 5.60 -2.57 6.01
CA LYS A 107 5.57 -1.19 6.53
C LYS A 107 5.69 -0.13 5.43
N SER A 108 6.37 -0.43 4.33
CA SER A 108 6.46 0.47 3.18
C SER A 108 5.22 0.41 2.29
N PHE A 109 4.65 -0.78 2.08
CA PHE A 109 3.40 -0.97 1.37
C PHE A 109 2.25 -0.23 2.08
N LEU A 110 2.11 -0.39 3.40
CA LEU A 110 1.15 0.38 4.21
C LEU A 110 1.41 1.89 4.17
N GLY A 111 2.66 2.30 4.08
CA GLY A 111 3.03 3.71 3.91
C GLY A 111 2.58 4.29 2.57
N GLY A 112 2.79 3.54 1.48
CA GLY A 112 2.29 3.90 0.16
C GLY A 112 0.75 3.93 0.12
N PHE A 113 0.10 2.94 0.73
CA PHE A 113 -1.35 2.91 0.90
C PHE A 113 -1.86 4.14 1.67
N GLU A 114 -1.21 4.53 2.77
CA GLU A 114 -1.58 5.71 3.56
C GLU A 114 -1.49 7.00 2.73
N ARG A 115 -0.52 7.09 1.81
CA ARG A 115 -0.40 8.21 0.85
C ARG A 115 -1.52 8.17 -0.18
N PHE A 116 -1.79 6.99 -0.74
CA PHE A 116 -2.84 6.79 -1.72
C PHE A 116 -4.20 7.26 -1.18
N VAL A 117 -4.65 6.73 -0.04
CA VAL A 117 -5.95 7.13 0.53
C VAL A 117 -5.92 8.47 1.27
N GLY A 118 -4.75 8.93 1.71
CA GLY A 118 -4.61 10.18 2.47
C GLY A 118 -4.52 11.42 1.58
N MET A 119 -3.91 11.29 0.40
CA MET A 119 -3.59 12.42 -0.49
C MET A 119 -4.23 12.29 -1.87
N GLU A 120 -4.15 11.11 -2.50
CA GLU A 120 -4.55 10.93 -3.91
C GLU A 120 -6.05 10.61 -4.06
N LYS A 121 -6.57 9.76 -3.19
CA LYS A 121 -7.95 9.24 -3.17
C LYS A 121 -8.59 9.39 -1.78
N PRO A 122 -8.71 10.61 -1.22
CA PRO A 122 -9.30 10.84 0.11
C PRO A 122 -10.75 10.36 0.27
N GLU A 123 -11.47 10.15 -0.84
CA GLU A 123 -12.78 9.51 -0.88
C GLU A 123 -12.78 8.05 -0.42
N LEU A 124 -11.61 7.38 -0.40
CA LEU A 124 -11.45 6.00 0.04
C LEU A 124 -11.22 5.87 1.55
N ILE A 125 -11.01 6.96 2.28
CA ILE A 125 -10.82 6.93 3.74
C ILE A 125 -11.91 6.11 4.45
N PRO A 126 -13.22 6.27 4.15
CA PRO A 126 -14.27 5.47 4.79
C PRO A 126 -14.16 3.96 4.52
N GLN A 127 -13.40 3.54 3.51
CA GLN A 127 -13.21 2.14 3.13
C GLN A 127 -11.92 1.53 3.69
N VAL A 128 -11.09 2.28 4.44
CA VAL A 128 -9.80 1.81 4.97
C VAL A 128 -9.92 0.48 5.70
N SER A 129 -10.88 0.32 6.61
CA SER A 129 -11.10 -0.96 7.32
C SER A 129 -11.35 -2.14 6.35
N ALA A 130 -12.15 -1.93 5.29
CA ALA A 130 -12.42 -2.97 4.29
C ALA A 130 -11.17 -3.29 3.44
N ILE A 131 -10.35 -2.29 3.13
CA ILE A 131 -9.10 -2.49 2.38
C ILE A 131 -8.07 -3.24 3.22
N LEU A 132 -7.92 -2.89 4.50
CA LEU A 132 -7.01 -3.59 5.41
C LEU A 132 -7.42 -5.05 5.61
N LEU A 133 -8.72 -5.33 5.68
CA LEU A 133 -9.23 -6.70 5.70
C LEU A 133 -8.79 -7.48 4.44
N GLN A 134 -8.82 -6.85 3.26
CA GLN A 134 -8.32 -7.48 2.04
C GLN A 134 -6.80 -7.72 2.09
N PHE A 135 -6.02 -6.80 2.65
CA PHE A 135 -4.57 -7.02 2.81
C PHE A 135 -4.27 -8.18 3.77
N TYR A 136 -5.03 -8.30 4.86
CA TYR A 136 -4.93 -9.40 5.81
C TYR A 136 -5.34 -10.74 5.17
N GLN A 137 -6.54 -10.83 4.60
CA GLN A 137 -7.08 -12.06 3.99
C GLN A 137 -6.24 -12.59 2.83
N ASN A 138 -5.50 -11.71 2.16
CA ASN A 138 -4.61 -12.06 1.07
C ASN A 138 -3.14 -12.14 1.52
N ASP A 139 -2.85 -12.30 2.81
CA ASP A 139 -1.50 -12.43 3.39
C ASP A 139 -0.47 -11.42 2.85
N LEU A 140 -0.89 -10.17 2.63
CA LEU A 140 0.00 -9.12 2.13
C LEU A 140 0.72 -8.39 3.26
N VAL A 141 0.10 -8.35 4.43
CA VAL A 141 0.61 -7.67 5.62
C VAL A 141 0.25 -8.53 6.83
N SER A 142 1.24 -8.79 7.68
CA SER A 142 1.06 -9.51 8.92
C SER A 142 0.13 -8.77 9.89
N GLU A 143 -0.55 -9.53 10.74
CA GLU A 143 -1.38 -8.98 11.81
C GLU A 143 -0.60 -8.04 12.73
N GLU A 144 0.61 -8.45 13.16
CA GLU A 144 1.48 -7.64 13.99
C GLU A 144 1.77 -6.28 13.33
N THR A 145 2.07 -6.27 12.04
CA THR A 145 2.34 -5.02 11.30
C THR A 145 1.08 -4.16 11.15
N LEU A 146 -0.10 -4.77 10.96
CA LEU A 146 -1.39 -4.08 10.91
C LEU A 146 -1.76 -3.43 12.25
N LYS A 147 -1.66 -4.18 13.35
CA LYS A 147 -1.88 -3.70 14.73
C LYS A 147 -0.92 -2.55 15.05
N ALA A 148 0.38 -2.74 14.79
CA ALA A 148 1.39 -1.71 15.01
C ALA A 148 1.12 -0.43 14.18
N TRP A 149 0.73 -0.58 12.91
CA TRP A 149 0.36 0.56 12.07
C TRP A 149 -0.91 1.26 12.56
N GLY A 150 -1.93 0.53 12.98
CA GLY A 150 -3.18 1.10 13.50
C GLY A 150 -3.00 1.88 14.81
N SER A 151 -2.08 1.44 15.68
CA SER A 151 -1.91 1.97 17.04
C SER A 151 -1.47 3.44 17.14
N LYS A 152 -0.70 3.94 16.16
CA LYS A 152 -0.05 5.26 16.28
C LYS A 152 0.09 5.96 14.94
N ALA A 153 -0.42 7.20 14.85
CA ALA A 153 -0.18 8.07 13.68
C ALA A 153 1.30 8.39 13.48
N SER A 154 1.71 8.54 12.22
CA SER A 154 3.10 8.78 11.83
C SER A 154 3.18 9.94 10.84
N LYS A 155 4.30 10.68 10.89
CA LYS A 155 4.60 11.75 9.92
C LYS A 155 5.53 11.28 8.79
N LYS A 156 5.79 9.97 8.69
CA LYS A 156 6.79 9.40 7.77
C LYS A 156 6.36 9.47 6.31
N TYR A 157 5.08 9.22 6.04
CA TYR A 157 4.56 9.11 4.67
C TYR A 157 3.58 10.23 4.32
N VAL A 158 2.83 10.74 5.29
CA VAL A 158 1.91 11.88 5.14
C VAL A 158 2.05 12.79 6.36
N ASP A 159 1.44 13.97 6.33
CA ASP A 159 1.42 14.83 7.53
C ASP A 159 0.61 14.18 8.67
N LEU A 160 0.87 14.63 9.91
CA LEU A 160 0.30 14.01 11.09
C LEU A 160 -1.25 14.09 11.14
N ALA A 161 -1.86 15.14 10.58
CA ALA A 161 -3.31 15.28 10.58
C ALA A 161 -3.96 14.29 9.62
N THR A 162 -3.39 14.15 8.42
CA THR A 162 -3.81 13.14 7.44
C THR A 162 -3.62 11.73 7.98
N SER A 163 -2.47 11.42 8.58
CA SER A 163 -2.22 10.10 9.17
C SER A 163 -3.25 9.74 10.26
N LYS A 164 -3.55 10.68 11.17
CA LYS A 164 -4.60 10.49 12.18
C LYS A 164 -5.96 10.23 11.55
N LYS A 165 -6.33 10.96 10.49
CA LYS A 165 -7.62 10.80 9.81
C LYS A 165 -7.73 9.42 9.15
N VAL A 166 -6.70 8.98 8.43
CA VAL A 166 -6.66 7.67 7.76
C VAL A 166 -6.73 6.54 8.78
N ARG A 167 -5.85 6.55 9.78
CA ARG A 167 -5.75 5.47 10.78
C ARG A 167 -6.97 5.40 11.69
N LYS A 168 -7.64 6.53 11.96
CA LYS A 168 -8.93 6.51 12.67
C LYS A 168 -10.00 5.72 11.91
N SER A 169 -9.97 5.72 10.58
CA SER A 169 -10.91 4.92 9.77
C SER A 169 -10.56 3.42 9.72
N ALA A 170 -9.45 3.01 10.34
CA ALA A 170 -9.08 1.63 10.54
C ALA A 170 -9.57 1.06 11.89
N GLU A 171 -10.13 1.88 12.79
CA GLU A 171 -10.44 1.51 14.18
C GLU A 171 -11.24 0.21 14.28
N LYS A 172 -12.33 0.08 13.51
CA LYS A 172 -13.16 -1.14 13.50
C LYS A 172 -12.39 -2.40 13.08
N PHE A 173 -11.47 -2.27 12.13
CA PHE A 173 -10.65 -3.40 11.69
C PHE A 173 -9.60 -3.78 12.75
N ILE A 174 -9.00 -2.78 13.41
CA ILE A 174 -8.05 -3.04 14.50
C ILE A 174 -8.77 -3.68 15.68
N GLU A 175 -9.92 -3.17 16.09
CA GLU A 175 -10.76 -3.81 17.13
C GLU A 175 -11.09 -5.26 16.78
N TRP A 176 -11.45 -5.55 15.53
CA TRP A 176 -11.71 -6.90 15.07
C TRP A 176 -10.48 -7.83 15.19
N LEU A 177 -9.29 -7.35 14.83
CA LEU A 177 -8.04 -8.11 15.00
C LEU A 177 -7.71 -8.40 16.47
N GLU A 178 -7.98 -7.45 17.37
CA GLU A 178 -7.75 -7.66 18.82
C GLU A 178 -8.74 -8.67 19.41
N THR A 179 -10.01 -8.65 18.97
CA THR A 179 -11.01 -9.61 19.45
C THR A 179 -10.79 -11.02 18.91
N ALA A 180 -10.31 -11.17 17.67
CA ALA A 180 -10.05 -12.47 17.08
C ALA A 180 -8.92 -13.23 17.81
N GLU A 181 -7.91 -12.53 18.31
CA GLU A 181 -6.83 -13.13 19.13
C GLU A 181 -7.36 -13.61 20.50
N SER A 182 -8.33 -12.90 21.09
CA SER A 182 -8.85 -13.23 22.42
C SER A 182 -9.78 -14.45 22.46
N ASP A 183 -10.45 -14.80 21.36
CA ASP A 183 -11.35 -15.96 21.28
C ASP A 183 -10.61 -17.30 21.08
N GLU A 184 -9.33 -17.29 20.71
CA GLU A 184 -8.52 -18.52 20.50
C GLU A 184 -7.80 -19.02 21.77
N ASP A 185 -7.73 -18.21 22.83
CA ASP A 185 -7.06 -18.54 24.10
C ASP A 185 -8.03 -19.12 25.18
N ASP A 186 -9.33 -19.23 24.90
CA ASP A 186 -10.37 -19.68 25.85
C ASP A 186 -10.83 -21.16 25.65
N GLU A 187 -10.03 -22.00 24.98
CA GLU A 187 -10.29 -23.45 24.77
C GLU A 187 -9.37 -24.42 25.57
N GLU A 188 -8.70 -23.97 26.64
CA GLU A 188 -7.93 -24.87 27.55
C GLU A 188 -8.30 -24.73 29.04
N GLU A 189 -9.56 -24.89 29.44
CA GLU A 189 -9.90 -25.39 30.80
C GLU A 189 -11.31 -26.00 30.84
N SER A 190 -11.40 -27.33 30.75
CA SER A 190 -12.23 -28.18 31.62
C SER A 190 -12.50 -29.54 30.96
N SER A 191 -11.67 -30.52 31.30
CA SER A 191 -12.10 -31.92 31.37
C SER A 191 -11.43 -32.54 32.58
N ASP A 192 -11.85 -32.09 33.76
CA ASP A 192 -11.56 -32.71 35.03
C ASP A 192 -12.67 -33.73 35.35
N GLU A 193 -12.20 -34.92 35.73
CA GLU A 193 -12.86 -35.98 36.53
C GLU A 193 -14.24 -36.53 36.09
N GLU A 194 -14.23 -37.78 35.59
CA GLU A 194 -14.88 -38.96 36.20
C GLU A 194 -14.17 -40.26 35.73
#